data_AF-A0A938EHN0-F1
#
_entry.id   AF-A0A938EHN0-F1
#
_cell.length_a   1.000
_cell.length_b   1.000
_cell.length_c   1.000
_cell.angle_alpha   90.00
_cell.angle_beta   90.00
_cell.angle_gamma   90.00
#
_symmetry.space_group_name_H-M   'P 1'
#
loop_
_entity.id
_entity.type
_entity.pdbx_description
1 polymer ?
#
loop_
_entity_poly.entity_id
_entity_poly.type
_entity_poly.pdbx_seq_one_letter_code
_entity_poly.pdbx_strand_id
1 'polypeptide(L)'
;MWTNFFLHVLTPIVTFVVWLIAGPRGWISWRIIGASLILPIAWLVFALVRGAFIGAYPYGFLDVATYGYGTVLTNVAGIVVFAVVLCLIFWGIDAVISRLTRGRAQVVA
;
A
#
# COMPACT_ATOMS: atom_id res chain seq x y z
N MET A 1 8.59 -15.22 -18.64
CA MET A 1 8.34 -16.11 -17.48
C MET A 1 8.98 -15.59 -16.19
N TRP A 2 10.24 -15.14 -16.21
CA TRP A 2 10.95 -14.67 -15.01
C TRP A 2 10.47 -13.32 -14.44
N THR A 3 10.04 -12.39 -15.28
CA THR A 3 9.62 -11.03 -14.85
C THR A 3 8.54 -11.03 -13.77
N ASN A 4 7.56 -11.94 -13.87
CA ASN A 4 6.49 -12.05 -12.88
C ASN A 4 7.05 -12.43 -11.50
N PHE A 5 7.92 -13.44 -11.46
CA PHE A 5 8.57 -13.86 -10.22
C PHE A 5 9.37 -12.72 -9.59
N PHE A 6 10.20 -12.02 -10.39
CA PHE A 6 11.00 -10.92 -9.87
C PHE A 6 10.13 -9.79 -9.32
N LEU A 7 9.14 -9.33 -10.07
CA LEU A 7 8.31 -8.18 -9.68
C LEU A 7 7.30 -8.48 -8.57
N HIS A 8 6.63 -9.63 -8.63
CA HIS A 8 5.51 -9.94 -7.74
C HIS A 8 5.87 -10.81 -6.55
N VAL A 9 7.05 -11.44 -6.55
CA VAL A 9 7.50 -12.29 -5.44
C VAL A 9 8.79 -11.76 -4.82
N LEU A 10 9.85 -11.63 -5.61
CA LEU A 10 11.16 -11.31 -5.06
C LEU A 10 11.28 -9.87 -4.59
N THR A 11 10.87 -8.89 -5.42
CA THR A 11 10.98 -7.46 -5.09
C THR A 11 10.28 -7.11 -3.79
N PRO A 12 9.01 -7.50 -3.52
CA PRO A 12 8.36 -7.19 -2.25
C PRO A 12 9.11 -7.72 -1.02
N ILE A 13 9.62 -8.96 -1.10
CA ILE A 13 10.37 -9.60 0.00
C ILE A 13 11.67 -8.81 0.26
N VAL A 14 12.43 -8.54 -0.80
CA VAL A 14 13.70 -7.81 -0.68
C VAL A 14 13.47 -6.39 -0.18
N THR A 15 12.44 -5.69 -0.66
CA THR A 15 12.07 -4.35 -0.18
C THR A 15 11.80 -4.37 1.32
N PHE A 16 11.04 -5.35 1.81
CA PHE A 16 10.74 -5.47 3.24
C PHE A 16 12.01 -5.72 4.07
N VAL A 17 12.86 -6.66 3.63
CA VAL A 17 14.12 -6.99 4.32
C VAL A 17 15.08 -5.79 4.36
N VAL A 18 15.27 -5.11 3.23
CA VAL A 18 16.12 -3.92 3.15
C VAL A 18 15.58 -2.81 4.04
N TRP A 19 14.27 -2.60 4.06
CA TRP A 19 13.63 -1.64 4.95
C TRP A 19 13.79 -1.99 6.44
N LEU A 20 13.77 -3.27 6.81
CA LEU A 20 14.04 -3.71 8.18
C LEU A 20 15.50 -3.50 8.60
N ILE A 21 16.46 -3.67 7.69
CA ILE A 21 17.90 -3.55 8.01
C ILE A 21 18.35 -2.09 7.97
N ALA A 22 18.15 -1.41 6.84
CA ALA A 22 18.68 -0.07 6.60
C ALA A 22 17.64 1.01 6.96
N GLY A 23 16.41 0.85 6.47
CA GLY A 23 15.31 1.79 6.64
C GLY A 23 15.60 3.22 6.13
N PRO A 24 14.56 4.03 5.94
CA PRO A 24 14.63 5.42 6.36
C PRO A 24 13.77 5.59 7.61
N ARG A 25 14.43 5.65 8.77
CA ARG A 25 13.77 5.73 10.08
C ARG A 25 13.12 7.09 10.28
N GLY A 26 11.87 7.10 10.76
CA GLY A 26 11.11 8.31 11.06
C GLY A 26 10.50 9.01 9.85
N TRP A 27 10.55 8.40 8.66
CA TRP A 27 9.96 9.00 7.45
C TRP A 27 8.47 8.71 7.30
N ILE A 28 7.96 7.63 7.90
CA ILE A 28 6.54 7.30 7.79
C ILE A 28 5.74 8.29 8.65
N SER A 29 4.85 9.05 7.99
CA SER A 29 3.98 10.05 8.62
C SER A 29 2.58 9.98 8.03
N TRP A 30 1.58 10.49 8.77
CA TRP A 30 0.20 10.59 8.28
C TRP A 30 0.08 11.30 6.94
N ARG A 31 0.92 12.31 6.69
CA ARG A 31 0.98 13.03 5.42
C ARG A 31 1.40 12.11 4.27
N ILE A 32 2.41 11.28 4.49
CA ILE A 32 2.89 10.33 3.47
C ILE A 32 1.89 9.19 3.26
N ILE A 33 1.26 8.70 4.33
CA ILE A 33 0.19 7.70 4.22
C ILE A 33 -0.96 8.26 3.38
N GLY A 34 -1.45 9.47 3.68
CA GLY A 34 -2.48 10.13 2.87
C GLY A 34 -2.05 10.37 1.43
N ALA A 35 -0.84 10.87 1.21
CA ALA A 35 -0.30 11.12 -0.13
C ALA A 35 -0.17 9.83 -0.97
N SER A 36 0.15 8.69 -0.34
CA SER A 36 0.26 7.40 -1.03
C SER A 36 -1.06 6.91 -1.63
N LEU A 37 -2.21 7.39 -1.13
CA LEU A 37 -3.53 7.03 -1.64
C LEU A 37 -3.95 7.85 -2.86
N ILE A 38 -3.28 8.98 -3.15
CA ILE A 38 -3.66 9.88 -4.25
C ILE A 38 -3.62 9.15 -5.58
N LEU A 39 -2.49 8.50 -5.90
CA LEU A 39 -2.30 7.80 -7.17
C LEU A 39 -3.28 6.62 -7.33
N PRO A 40 -3.43 5.70 -6.35
CA PRO A 40 -4.42 4.62 -6.42
C PRO A 40 -5.85 5.12 -6.58
N ILE A 41 -6.26 6.16 -5.86
CA ILE A 41 -7.62 6.70 -5.95
C ILE A 41 -7.84 7.37 -7.31
N ALA A 42 -6.88 8.16 -7.81
CA ALA A 42 -6.98 8.77 -9.13
C ALA A 42 -7.10 7.71 -10.23
N TRP A 43 -6.30 6.65 -10.14
CA TRP A 43 -6.37 5.53 -11.08
C TRP A 43 -7.70 4.78 -10.98
N LEU A 44 -8.21 4.55 -9.76
CA LEU A 44 -9.51 3.90 -9.56
C LEU A 44 -10.65 4.71 -10.19
N VAL A 45 -10.68 6.03 -9.95
CA VAL A 45 -11.68 6.93 -10.55
C VAL A 45 -11.60 6.84 -12.06
N PHE A 46 -10.39 6.92 -12.63
CA PHE A 46 -10.19 6.74 -14.07
C PHE A 46 -10.72 5.39 -14.56
N ALA A 47 -10.38 4.28 -13.89
CA ALA A 47 -10.79 2.94 -14.29
C ALA A 47 -12.31 2.75 -14.28
N LEU A 48 -12.99 3.30 -13.26
CA LEU A 48 -14.45 3.24 -13.16
C LEU A 48 -15.14 4.10 -14.21
N VAL A 49 -14.67 5.34 -14.41
CA VAL A 49 -15.21 6.26 -15.42
C VAL A 49 -15.04 5.67 -16.82
N ARG A 50 -13.84 5.22 -17.15
CA ARG A 50 -13.53 4.59 -18.44
C ARG A 50 -14.36 3.31 -18.64
N GLY A 51 -14.50 2.49 -17.59
CA GLY A 51 -15.32 1.28 -17.61
C GLY A 51 -16.80 1.57 -17.85
N ALA A 52 -17.33 2.66 -17.29
CA ALA A 52 -18.71 3.08 -17.52
C ALA A 52 -18.97 3.48 -18.99
N PHE A 53 -17.98 4.07 -19.67
CA PHE A 53 -18.11 4.44 -21.08
C PHE A 53 -18.03 3.25 -22.04
N ILE A 54 -17.16 2.27 -21.76
CA ILE A 54 -16.85 1.19 -22.72
C ILE A 54 -17.35 -0.19 -22.30
N GLY A 55 -17.96 -0.30 -21.12
CA GLY A 55 -18.54 -1.54 -20.59
C GLY A 55 -17.51 -2.59 -20.14
N ALA A 56 -16.22 -2.24 -20.01
CA ALA A 56 -15.20 -3.19 -19.55
C ALA A 56 -14.22 -2.59 -18.53
N TYR A 57 -14.01 -3.36 -17.46
CA TYR A 57 -13.21 -3.01 -16.29
C TYR A 57 -11.89 -3.81 -16.28
N PRO A 58 -10.79 -3.25 -15.76
CA PRO A 58 -9.47 -3.89 -15.82
C PRO A 58 -9.34 -5.10 -14.90
N TYR A 59 -10.16 -5.19 -13.85
CA TYR A 59 -10.13 -6.24 -12.85
C TYR A 59 -11.54 -6.70 -12.50
N GLY A 60 -11.73 -8.01 -12.29
CA GLY A 60 -13.04 -8.57 -11.96
C GLY A 60 -13.66 -8.00 -10.69
N PHE A 61 -12.85 -7.70 -9.66
CA PHE A 61 -13.34 -7.08 -8.42
C PHE A 61 -13.81 -5.61 -8.59
N LEU A 62 -13.50 -4.99 -9.73
CA LEU A 62 -13.98 -3.66 -10.14
C LEU A 62 -15.10 -3.74 -11.18
N ASP A 63 -15.53 -4.94 -11.58
CA ASP A 63 -16.51 -5.09 -12.64
C ASP A 63 -17.91 -4.70 -12.17
N VAL A 64 -18.24 -3.43 -12.40
CA VAL A 64 -19.56 -2.88 -12.07
C VAL A 64 -20.64 -3.46 -12.97
N ALA A 65 -20.32 -3.84 -14.22
CA ALA A 65 -21.31 -4.42 -15.12
C ALA A 65 -21.79 -5.79 -14.62
N THR A 66 -20.87 -6.56 -14.01
CA THR A 66 -21.19 -7.87 -13.41
C THR A 66 -21.75 -7.76 -12.00
N TYR A 67 -21.16 -6.93 -11.12
CA TYR A 67 -21.44 -6.95 -9.68
C TYR A 67 -22.19 -5.72 -9.14
N GLY A 68 -22.37 -4.68 -9.94
CA GLY A 68 -22.96 -3.41 -9.54
C GLY A 68 -22.07 -2.56 -8.63
N TYR A 69 -22.44 -1.28 -8.47
CA TYR A 69 -21.62 -0.32 -7.71
C TYR A 69 -21.50 -0.66 -6.23
N GLY A 70 -22.56 -1.17 -5.59
CA GLY A 70 -22.53 -1.48 -4.15
C GLY A 70 -21.43 -2.48 -3.77
N THR A 71 -21.35 -3.60 -4.51
CA THR A 71 -20.32 -4.63 -4.31
C THR A 71 -18.93 -4.09 -4.63
N VAL A 72 -18.77 -3.40 -5.75
CA VAL A 72 -17.48 -2.83 -6.16
C VAL A 72 -16.96 -1.80 -5.15
N LEU A 73 -17.81 -0.90 -4.66
CA LEU A 73 -17.43 0.07 -3.63
C LEU A 73 -17.06 -0.59 -2.30
N THR A 74 -17.74 -1.69 -1.94
CA THR A 74 -17.40 -2.48 -0.74
C THR A 74 -16.04 -3.16 -0.89
N ASN A 75 -15.74 -3.74 -2.05
CA ASN A 75 -14.43 -4.32 -2.36
C ASN A 75 -13.32 -3.28 -2.27
N VAL A 76 -13.52 -2.11 -2.90
CA VAL A 76 -12.59 -0.98 -2.84
C VAL A 76 -12.36 -0.53 -1.40
N ALA A 77 -13.43 -0.37 -0.61
CA ALA A 77 -13.31 0.01 0.79
C ALA A 77 -12.46 -0.99 1.58
N GLY A 78 -12.68 -2.30 1.37
CA GLY A 78 -11.86 -3.36 1.97
C GLY A 78 -10.37 -3.24 1.61
N ILE A 79 -10.06 -2.95 0.35
CA ILE A 79 -8.66 -2.75 -0.11
C ILE A 79 -8.05 -1.50 0.53
N VAL A 80 -8.78 -0.39 0.60
CA VAL A 80 -8.30 0.85 1.23
C VAL A 80 -8.05 0.63 2.73
N VAL A 81 -8.96 -0.02 3.44
CA VAL A 81 -8.79 -0.37 4.85
C VAL A 81 -7.56 -1.25 5.04
N PHE A 82 -7.40 -2.29 4.22
CA PHE A 82 -6.23 -3.16 4.27
C PHE A 82 -4.92 -2.39 4.05
N ALA A 83 -4.87 -1.50 3.05
CA ALA A 83 -3.70 -0.68 2.77
C ALA A 83 -3.36 0.25 3.94
N VAL A 84 -4.35 0.91 4.54
CA VAL A 84 -4.15 1.77 5.71
C VAL A 84 -3.64 0.96 6.90
N VAL A 85 -4.21 -0.21 7.17
CA VAL A 85 -3.74 -1.11 8.24
C VAL A 85 -2.28 -1.50 8.02
N LEU A 86 -1.89 -1.86 6.79
CA LEU A 86 -0.49 -2.14 6.47
C LEU A 86 0.39 -0.91 6.75
N CYS A 87 0.03 0.28 6.26
CA CYS A 87 0.79 1.50 6.53
C CYS A 87 0.99 1.76 8.03
N LEU A 88 -0.03 1.50 8.84
CA LEU A 88 0.04 1.62 10.31
C LEU A 88 0.98 0.58 10.94
N ILE A 89 0.96 -0.66 10.45
CA ILE A 89 1.90 -1.70 10.88
C ILE A 89 3.34 -1.28 10.58
N PHE A 90 3.60 -0.82 9.34
CA PHE A 90 4.92 -0.31 8.94
C PHE A 90 5.37 0.86 9.82
N TRP A 91 4.47 1.82 10.07
CA TRP A 91 4.75 2.94 10.96
C TRP A 91 5.06 2.50 12.40
N GLY A 92 4.28 1.56 12.94
CA GLY A 92 4.48 1.01 14.28
C GLY A 92 5.82 0.31 14.43
N ILE A 93 6.19 -0.55 13.48
CA ILE A 93 7.49 -1.23 13.45
C ILE A 93 8.62 -0.20 13.37
N ASP A 94 8.52 0.79 12.49
CA ASP A 94 9.54 1.83 12.34
C ASP A 94 9.72 2.65 13.62
N ALA A 95 8.61 2.99 14.29
CA ALA A 95 8.63 3.71 15.56
C ALA A 95 9.31 2.90 16.67
N VAL A 96 9.05 1.59 16.76
CA VAL A 96 9.71 0.69 17.73
C VAL A 96 11.21 0.61 17.46
N ILE A 97 11.62 0.36 16.21
CA ILE A 97 13.05 0.28 15.83
C ILE A 97 13.76 1.62 16.11
N SER A 98 13.12 2.74 15.80
CA SER A 98 13.66 4.08 16.04
C SER A 98 13.86 4.38 17.53
N ARG A 99 12.97 3.91 18.40
CA ARG A 99 13.10 4.07 19.86
C ARG A 99 14.26 3.23 20.41
N LEU A 100 14.39 1.98 19.97
CA LEU A 100 15.44 1.06 20.42
C LEU A 100 16.84 1.54 20.01
N THR A 101 16.97 2.03 18.78
CA THR A 101 18.25 2.55 18.26
C THR A 101 18.69 3.84 18.95
N ARG A 102 17.77 4.78 19.19
CA ARG A 102 18.06 6.01 19.97
C ARG A 102 18.46 5.71 21.41
N GLY A 103 17.75 4.81 22.09
CA GLY A 103 18.06 4.41 23.46
C GLY A 103 19.47 3.82 23.59
N ARG A 104 19.89 2.98 22.64
CA ARG A 104 21.25 2.41 22.62
C ARG A 104 22.33 3.47 22.43
N ALA A 105 22.10 4.49 21.61
CA ALA A 105 23.06 5.57 21.39
C ALA A 105 23.25 6.45 22.63
N GLN A 106 22.22 6.62 23.48
CA GLN A 106 22.31 7.40 24.72
C GLN A 106 23.00 6.66 25.87
N VAL A 107 23.02 5.32 25.86
CA VAL A 107 23.69 4.50 26.89
C VAL A 107 25.20 4.37 26.66
N VAL A 108 25.66 4.57 25.43
CA VAL A 108 27.07 4.41 25.03
C VAL A 108 27.84 5.75 25.02
N ALA A 109 27.14 6.88 25.16
CA ALA A 109 27.71 8.22 25.27
C ALA A 109 27.90 8.62 26.74
#